data_AF-T1CS59-F1
#
_entry.id   AF-T1CS59-F1
#
_cell.length_a   1.000
_cell.length_b   1.000
_cell.length_c   1.000
_cell.angle_alpha   90.00
_cell.angle_beta   90.00
_cell.angle_gamma   90.00
#
_symmetry.space_group_name_H-M   'P 1'
#
loop_
_entity.id
_entity.type
_entity.pdbx_description
1 polymer ?
#
loop_
_entity_poly.entity_id
_entity_poly.type
_entity_poly.pdbx_seq_one_letter_code
_entity_poly.pdbx_strand_id
1 'polypeptide(L)'
;AISIGAYQPHWYLRPFHVNPAEAVKVFSDIHAQRAFGIHWGTFPLSDENPDQPPQDLDKALKQARIPRANFTVLPLGQITTYSLPLLSLTAPRTP
;
A
#
# COMPACT_ATOMS: atom_id res chain seq x y z
N ALA A 1 -2.77 5.31 -3.05
CA ALA A 1 -3.37 4.22 -2.24
C ALA A 1 -3.36 2.95 -3.09
N ILE A 2 -3.17 1.78 -2.49
CA ILE A 2 -3.12 0.48 -3.18
C ILE A 2 -4.01 -0.49 -2.40
N SER A 3 -4.90 -1.21 -3.09
CA SER A 3 -5.79 -2.20 -2.46
C SER A 3 -5.01 -3.37 -1.87
N ILE A 4 -5.46 -3.88 -0.73
CA ILE A 4 -4.85 -5.05 -0.08
C ILE A 4 -5.85 -6.14 0.35
N GLY A 5 -7.16 -5.88 0.27
CA GLY A 5 -8.22 -6.85 0.57
C GLY A 5 -8.99 -7.30 -0.68
N ALA A 6 -10.06 -8.06 -0.46
CA ALA A 6 -10.89 -8.71 -1.47
C ALA A 6 -10.14 -9.73 -2.35
N TYR A 7 -9.22 -10.51 -1.77
CA TYR A 7 -8.31 -11.38 -2.55
C TYR A 7 -8.47 -12.89 -2.31
N GLN A 8 -9.31 -13.37 -1.38
CA GLN A 8 -9.56 -14.81 -1.22
C GLN A 8 -10.93 -15.26 -1.77
N PRO A 9 -11.01 -16.40 -2.48
CA PRO A 9 -9.90 -17.29 -2.82
C PRO A 9 -9.09 -16.75 -4.01
N HIS A 10 -7.75 -16.73 -3.87
CA HIS A 10 -6.89 -16.00 -4.82
C HIS A 10 -7.00 -16.50 -6.27
N TRP A 11 -7.15 -17.81 -6.47
CA TRP A 11 -7.26 -18.37 -7.82
C TRP A 11 -8.46 -17.82 -8.62
N TYR A 12 -9.54 -17.43 -7.93
CA TYR A 12 -10.75 -16.90 -8.54
C TYR A 12 -10.71 -15.37 -8.65
N LEU A 13 -10.24 -14.70 -7.59
CA LEU A 13 -10.27 -13.22 -7.51
C LEU A 13 -9.07 -12.53 -8.17
N ARG A 14 -7.98 -13.25 -8.45
CA ARG A 14 -6.74 -12.71 -9.07
C ARG A 14 -6.96 -11.84 -10.32
N PRO A 15 -7.92 -12.11 -11.24
CA PRO A 15 -8.15 -11.24 -12.39
C PRO A 15 -8.68 -9.83 -12.03
N PHE A 16 -9.24 -9.68 -10.82
CA PHE A 16 -9.93 -8.46 -10.39
C PHE A 16 -9.25 -7.78 -9.20
N HIS A 17 -8.58 -8.55 -8.34
CA HIS A 17 -7.98 -8.07 -7.09
C HIS A 17 -6.54 -8.55 -6.95
N VAL A 18 -5.69 -7.64 -6.47
CA VAL A 18 -4.33 -7.96 -6.02
C VAL A 18 -4.39 -8.45 -4.58
N ASN A 19 -3.58 -9.46 -4.26
CA ASN A 19 -3.30 -9.78 -2.86
C ASN A 19 -2.23 -8.82 -2.29
N PRO A 20 -1.96 -8.84 -0.96
CA PRO A 20 -0.95 -7.96 -0.37
C PRO A 20 0.47 -8.09 -0.93
N ALA A 21 0.89 -9.28 -1.38
CA ALA A 21 2.20 -9.47 -1.99
C ALA A 21 2.28 -8.84 -3.39
N GLU A 22 1.21 -8.96 -4.18
CA GLU A 22 1.05 -8.31 -5.47
C GLU A 22 0.93 -6.78 -5.32
N ALA A 23 0.27 -6.30 -4.25
CA ALA A 23 0.24 -4.89 -3.90
C ALA A 23 1.65 -4.33 -3.60
N VAL A 24 2.50 -5.09 -2.91
CA VAL A 24 3.91 -4.75 -2.70
C VAL A 24 4.68 -4.71 -4.02
N LYS A 25 4.41 -5.64 -4.93
CA LYS A 25 4.97 -5.61 -6.28
C LYS A 25 4.56 -4.34 -7.03
N VAL A 26 3.26 -3.99 -7.02
CA VAL A 26 2.75 -2.75 -7.63
C VAL A 26 3.45 -1.53 -7.06
N PHE A 27 3.62 -1.45 -5.74
CA PHE A 27 4.35 -0.37 -5.07
C PHE A 27 5.77 -0.19 -5.64
N SER A 28 6.50 -1.29 -5.82
CA SER A 28 7.84 -1.28 -6.42
C SER A 28 7.83 -0.93 -7.91
N ASP A 29 6.90 -1.52 -8.68
CA ASP A 29 6.80 -1.34 -10.14
C ASP A 29 6.54 0.13 -10.52
N ILE A 30 5.75 0.85 -9.73
CA ILE A 30 5.45 2.27 -9.97
C ILE A 30 6.47 3.23 -9.33
N HIS A 31 7.53 2.69 -8.73
CA HIS A 31 8.55 3.45 -8.00
C HIS A 31 7.98 4.41 -6.95
N ALA A 32 6.90 3.99 -6.27
CA ALA A 32 6.30 4.82 -5.23
C ALA A 32 7.25 5.00 -4.06
N GLN A 33 7.34 6.23 -3.55
CA GLN A 33 8.06 6.48 -2.29
C GLN A 33 7.18 6.16 -1.08
N ARG A 34 5.86 6.38 -1.20
CA ARG A 34 4.87 6.14 -0.15
C ARG A 34 3.56 5.58 -0.71
N ALA A 35 2.93 4.67 0.01
CA ALA A 35 1.60 4.15 -0.28
C ALA A 35 0.78 3.86 0.99
N PHE A 36 -0.54 3.78 0.80
CA PHE A 36 -1.52 3.43 1.82
C PHE A 36 -2.31 2.20 1.41
N GLY A 37 -2.41 1.21 2.30
CA GLY A 37 -3.23 0.01 2.11
C GLY A 37 -4.70 0.33 2.33
N ILE A 38 -5.52 0.12 1.30
CA ILE A 38 -6.97 0.37 1.31
C ILE A 38 -7.76 -0.89 0.96
N HIS A 39 -9.09 -0.78 0.92
CA HIS A 39 -9.99 -1.86 0.51
C HIS A 39 -9.91 -3.09 1.44
N TRP A 40 -9.79 -2.87 2.75
CA TRP A 40 -9.76 -3.90 3.79
C TRP A 40 -10.60 -3.48 5.00
N GLY A 41 -10.98 -4.45 5.84
CA GLY A 41 -11.55 -4.20 7.18
C GLY A 41 -12.92 -3.51 7.25
N THR A 42 -13.59 -3.28 6.11
CA THR A 42 -14.85 -2.49 6.06
C THR A 42 -16.06 -3.33 5.63
N PHE A 43 -15.94 -4.05 4.50
CA PHE A 43 -17.01 -4.90 3.97
C PHE A 43 -16.49 -6.33 3.74
N PRO A 44 -17.27 -7.37 4.05
CA PRO A 44 -16.90 -8.75 3.78
C PRO A 44 -17.19 -9.09 2.31
N LEU A 45 -16.22 -8.81 1.42
CA LEU A 45 -16.37 -8.99 -0.03
C LEU A 45 -15.77 -10.31 -0.56
N SER A 46 -15.15 -11.10 0.32
CA SER A 46 -14.30 -12.24 -0.02
C SER A 46 -14.05 -13.12 1.23
N ASP A 47 -13.32 -14.21 1.05
CA ASP A 47 -13.17 -15.27 2.07
C ASP A 47 -12.10 -14.98 3.13
N GLU A 48 -11.28 -13.93 3.00
CA GLU A 48 -10.32 -13.61 4.04
C GLU A 48 -10.97 -12.97 5.28
N ASN A 49 -10.37 -13.20 6.44
CA ASN A 49 -10.77 -12.49 7.65
C ASN A 49 -10.52 -10.96 7.46
N PRO A 50 -11.44 -10.07 7.89
CA PRO A 50 -11.29 -8.62 7.75
C PRO A 50 -9.96 -8.03 8.26
N ASP A 51 -9.34 -8.64 9.28
CA ASP A 51 -8.08 -8.20 9.89
C ASP A 51 -6.83 -8.85 9.28
N GLN A 52 -7.01 -9.79 8.33
CA GLN A 52 -5.92 -10.51 7.67
C GLN A 52 -5.09 -9.63 6.70
N PRO A 53 -5.70 -8.74 5.88
CA PRO A 53 -4.97 -7.98 4.87
C PRO A 53 -3.78 -7.14 5.40
N PRO A 54 -3.88 -6.39 6.53
CA PRO A 54 -2.74 -5.68 7.08
C PRO A 54 -1.61 -6.61 7.53
N GLN A 55 -1.93 -7.78 8.08
CA GLN A 55 -0.94 -8.75 8.54
C GLN A 55 -0.17 -9.36 7.36
N ASP A 56 -0.88 -9.66 6.28
CA ASP A 56 -0.27 -10.23 5.07
C ASP A 56 0.53 -9.18 4.30
N LEU A 57 0.12 -7.91 4.34
CA LEU A 57 0.95 -6.80 3.87
C LEU A 57 2.25 -6.71 4.67
N ASP A 58 2.19 -6.79 6.00
CA ASP A 58 3.39 -6.75 6.85
C ASP A 58 4.37 -7.89 6.53
N LYS A 59 3.86 -9.09 6.26
CA LYS A 59 4.67 -10.24 5.82
C LYS A 59 5.33 -9.96 4.46
N ALA A 60 4.55 -9.47 3.49
CA ALA A 60 5.04 -9.16 2.15
C ALA A 60 6.11 -8.05 2.15
N LEU A 61 5.91 -6.99 2.94
CA LEU A 61 6.89 -5.90 3.09
C LEU A 61 8.20 -6.39 3.70
N LYS A 62 8.14 -7.25 4.73
CA LYS A 62 9.33 -7.87 5.32
C LYS A 62 10.10 -8.70 4.29
N GLN A 63 9.39 -9.51 3.50
CA GLN A 63 10.01 -10.33 2.44
C GLN A 63 10.67 -9.46 1.36
N ALA A 64 10.03 -8.37 0.94
CA ALA A 64 10.56 -7.43 -0.04
C ALA A 64 11.60 -6.44 0.52
N ARG A 65 11.89 -6.49 1.83
CA ARG A 65 12.76 -5.54 2.55
C ARG A 65 12.33 -4.07 2.37
N ILE A 66 11.03 -3.83 2.28
CA ILE A 66 10.46 -2.48 2.18
C ILE A 66 10.07 -2.01 3.59
N PRO A 67 10.53 -0.83 4.04
CA PRO A 67 10.13 -0.31 5.34
C PRO A 67 8.61 -0.10 5.44
N ARG A 68 8.03 -0.51 6.57
CA ARG A 68 6.58 -0.35 6.84
C ARG A 68 6.10 1.11 6.82
N ALA A 69 7.00 2.06 7.00
CA ALA A 69 6.73 3.49 6.86
C ALA A 69 6.49 3.93 5.40
N ASN A 70 7.00 3.17 4.43
CA ASN A 70 6.85 3.46 3.01
C ASN A 70 5.54 2.91 2.45
N PHE A 71 5.02 1.81 2.98
CA PHE A 71 3.70 1.31 2.61
C PHE A 71 2.92 1.01 3.88
N THR A 72 2.04 1.95 4.26
CA THR A 72 1.37 1.91 5.55
C THR A 72 -0.10 1.55 5.46
N VAL A 73 -0.63 0.95 6.53
CA VAL A 73 -2.07 0.83 6.77
C VAL A 73 -2.41 1.75 7.93
N LEU A 74 -3.42 2.60 7.74
CA LEU A 74 -3.95 3.48 8.76
C LEU A 74 -5.19 2.84 9.41
N PRO A 75 -5.38 2.98 10.73
CA PRO A 75 -6.66 2.79 11.40
C PRO A 75 -7.79 3.60 10.75
N LEU A 76 -9.02 3.07 10.84
CA LEU A 76 -10.21 3.75 10.34
C LEU A 76 -10.38 5.11 11.03
N GLY A 77 -10.54 6.17 10.22
CA GLY A 77 -10.69 7.55 10.69
C GLY A 77 -9.38 8.26 11.07
N GLN A 78 -8.23 7.59 11.02
CA GLN A 78 -6.95 8.26 11.30
C GLN A 78 -6.58 9.25 10.19
N ILE A 79 -6.15 10.45 10.61
CA ILE A 79 -5.56 11.46 9.73
C ILE A 79 -4.03 11.40 9.87
N THR A 80 -3.31 11.51 8.75
CA THR A 80 -1.85 11.66 8.75
C THR A 80 -1.45 12.78 7.79
N THR A 81 -0.36 13.45 8.10
CA THR A 81 0.22 14.49 7.25
C THR A 81 1.59 14.05 6.75
N TYR A 82 1.96 14.54 5.57
CA TYR A 82 3.28 14.34 5.01
C TYR A 82 3.80 15.67 4.50
N SER A 83 4.96 16.07 5.01
CA SER A 83 5.70 17.18 4.44
C SER A 83 6.39 16.70 3.17
N LEU A 84 6.21 17.46 2.08
CA LEU A 84 7.10 17.36 0.94
C LEU A 84 8.42 18.04 1.32
N PRO A 85 9.58 17.52 0.88
CA PRO A 85 10.81 18.29 1.00
C PRO A 85 10.60 19.64 0.30
N LEU A 86 11.06 20.72 0.94
CA LEU A 86 11.16 22.01 0.26
C LEU A 86 12.04 21.77 -0.97
N LEU A 87 11.46 21.91 -2.16
CA LEU A 87 12.25 21.98 -3.38
C LEU A 87 13.24 23.11 -3.17
N SER A 88 14.54 22.80 -3.18
CA SER A 88 15.57 23.84 -3.32
C SER A 88 15.32 24.49 -4.67
N LEU A 89 14.60 25.61 -4.67
CA LEU A 89 14.54 26.54 -5.79
C LEU A 89 15.96 27.10 -5.95
N THR A 90 16.86 26.33 -6.58
CA THR A 90 18.09 26.91 -7.10
C THR A 90 17.68 27.98 -8.08
N ALA A 91 17.97 29.23 -7.72
CA ALA A 91 17.73 30.41 -8.52
C ALA A 91 18.20 30.17 -9.98
N PRO A 92 17.51 30.74 -10.99
CA PRO A 92 17.93 30.58 -12.37
C PRO A 92 19.38 31.03 -12.52
N ARG A 93 20.22 30.16 -13.09
CA ARG A 93 21.54 30.57 -13.57
C ARG A 93 21.28 31.58 -14.68
N THR A 94 21.58 32.85 -14.41
CA THR A 94 21.65 33.88 -15.44
C THR A 94 22.70 33.45 -16.47
N PRO A 95 22.45 33.68 -17.78
CA PRO A 95 23.41 33.39 -18.83
C PRO A 95 24.70 34.20 -18.67
#